data_AF-A0A6B0R533-F1
#
_entry.id   AF-A0A6B0R533-F1
#
_cell.length_a   1.000
_cell.length_b   1.000
_cell.length_c   1.000
_cell.angle_alpha   90.00
_cell.angle_beta   90.00
_cell.angle_gamma   90.00
#
_symmetry.space_group_name_H-M   'P 1'
#
loop_
_entity.id
_entity.type
_entity.pdbx_description
1 polymer ?
#
loop_
_entity_poly.entity_id
_entity_poly.type
_entity_poly.pdbx_seq_one_letter_code
_entity_poly.pdbx_strand_id
1 'polypeptide(L)'
;MEYLNIVLISIFIGPASLKEDSKSRTQLLSRFGGKYCYCIDSLFGNMTSKKIIAVFGATGAQGGSVARAMLEGKKYVVRALTQDVTQPKVQVLRDLGAEVVKGDLNDKASVEAALKGAYGAFLVTNTWDHFSKEKEVCQGKVVADVAKSQGLKHVVYSGLENVKRLTNGKLEVLHFDGKGEVEEYFWSIGVPMTSV
;
A
#
# COMPACT_ATOMS: atom_id res chain seq x y z
N MET A 1 -15.31 -34.11 -15.64
CA MET A 1 -16.10 -33.46 -16.72
C MET A 1 -16.09 -31.92 -16.66
N GLU A 2 -15.62 -31.28 -15.57
CA GLU A 2 -15.54 -29.81 -15.48
C GLU A 2 -14.44 -29.17 -16.33
N TYR A 3 -13.27 -29.81 -16.45
CA TYR A 3 -12.15 -29.30 -17.26
C TYR A 3 -12.47 -29.20 -18.76
N LEU A 4 -13.28 -30.11 -19.29
CA LEU A 4 -13.68 -30.09 -20.71
C LEU A 4 -14.60 -28.88 -21.01
N ASN A 5 -15.41 -28.46 -20.03
CA ASN A 5 -16.32 -27.32 -20.19
C ASN A 5 -15.59 -25.97 -20.13
N ILE A 6 -14.52 -25.84 -19.35
CA ILE A 6 -13.70 -24.61 -19.29
C ILE A 6 -12.95 -24.42 -20.61
N VAL A 7 -12.42 -25.50 -21.18
CA VAL A 7 -11.71 -25.44 -22.48
C VAL A 7 -12.67 -25.08 -23.62
N LEU A 8 -13.91 -25.59 -23.62
CA LEU A 8 -14.91 -25.23 -24.63
C LEU A 8 -15.29 -23.73 -24.59
N ILE A 9 -15.38 -23.13 -23.41
CA ILE A 9 -15.69 -21.69 -23.26
C ILE A 9 -14.54 -20.84 -23.84
N SER A 10 -13.29 -21.22 -23.60
CA SER A 10 -12.12 -20.53 -24.16
C SER A 10 -12.02 -20.66 -25.70
N ILE A 11 -12.46 -21.79 -26.27
CA ILE A 11 -12.48 -22.01 -27.72
C ILE A 11 -13.53 -21.14 -28.42
N PHE A 12 -14.68 -20.87 -27.78
CA PHE A 12 -15.76 -20.07 -28.37
C PHE A 12 -15.58 -18.55 -28.23
N ILE A 13 -14.80 -18.07 -27.27
CA ILE A 13 -14.70 -16.62 -26.99
C ILE A 13 -13.58 -15.95 -27.79
N GLY A 14 -12.52 -16.67 -28.18
CA GLY A 14 -11.38 -16.11 -28.92
C GLY A 14 -10.63 -15.01 -28.14
N PRO A 15 -9.32 -14.83 -28.37
CA PRO A 15 -8.51 -13.89 -27.59
C PRO A 15 -8.91 -12.40 -27.77
N ALA A 16 -9.72 -12.08 -28.78
CA ALA A 16 -10.08 -10.71 -29.14
C ALA A 16 -11.36 -10.16 -28.46
N SER A 17 -12.18 -11.01 -27.83
CA SER A 17 -13.53 -10.62 -27.34
C SER A 17 -13.59 -10.33 -25.84
N LEU A 18 -12.48 -10.48 -25.11
CA LEU A 18 -12.37 -10.11 -23.70
C LEU A 18 -12.08 -8.60 -23.54
N LYS A 19 -12.84 -7.75 -24.22
CA LYS A 19 -12.88 -6.32 -23.88
C LYS A 19 -13.93 -6.10 -22.80
N GLU A 20 -13.52 -5.31 -21.82
CA GLU A 20 -14.25 -4.93 -20.60
C GLU A 20 -15.48 -4.06 -20.90
N ASP A 21 -16.44 -4.59 -21.66
CA ASP A 21 -17.74 -3.95 -21.92
C ASP A 21 -18.84 -4.66 -21.14
N SER A 22 -19.59 -3.89 -20.34
CA SER A 22 -20.83 -4.28 -19.66
C SER A 22 -21.84 -5.00 -20.57
N LYS A 23 -21.85 -4.69 -21.87
CA LYS A 23 -22.69 -5.35 -22.87
C LYS A 23 -22.23 -6.78 -23.15
N SER A 24 -20.92 -7.01 -23.25
CA SER A 24 -20.33 -8.35 -23.48
C SER A 24 -20.66 -9.30 -22.33
N ARG A 25 -20.65 -8.81 -21.07
CA ARG A 25 -21.02 -9.58 -19.87
C ARG A 25 -22.49 -10.00 -19.90
N THR A 26 -23.37 -9.06 -20.19
CA THR A 26 -24.83 -9.31 -20.25
C THR A 26 -25.17 -10.31 -21.37
N GLN A 27 -24.48 -10.20 -22.51
CA GLN A 27 -24.66 -11.06 -23.68
C GLN A 27 -24.15 -12.50 -23.45
N LEU A 28 -23.09 -12.68 -22.65
CA LEU A 28 -22.60 -14.01 -22.25
C LEU A 28 -23.54 -14.69 -21.25
N LEU A 29 -24.02 -13.93 -20.25
CA LEU A 29 -24.97 -14.45 -19.26
C LEU A 29 -26.31 -14.86 -19.89
N SER A 30 -26.80 -14.11 -20.89
CA SER A 30 -28.01 -14.47 -21.63
C SER A 30 -27.86 -15.74 -22.47
N ARG A 31 -26.63 -16.09 -22.87
CA ARG A 31 -26.36 -17.17 -23.83
C ARG A 31 -26.17 -18.55 -23.18
N PHE A 32 -25.76 -18.59 -21.91
CA PHE A 32 -25.43 -19.85 -21.23
C PHE A 32 -26.43 -20.30 -20.17
N GLY A 33 -27.41 -19.47 -19.78
CA GLY A 33 -28.44 -19.86 -18.81
C GLY A 33 -27.88 -20.12 -17.40
N GLY A 34 -28.73 -19.98 -16.38
CA GLY A 34 -28.32 -19.83 -14.97
C GLY A 34 -27.42 -20.91 -14.35
N LYS A 35 -27.17 -22.04 -15.03
CA LYS A 35 -26.27 -23.11 -14.56
C LYS A 35 -24.77 -22.79 -14.68
N TYR A 36 -24.38 -21.81 -15.50
CA TYR A 36 -22.96 -21.44 -15.69
C TYR A 36 -22.59 -20.09 -15.05
N CYS A 37 -23.53 -19.42 -14.37
CA CYS A 37 -23.28 -18.15 -13.70
C CYS A 37 -22.16 -18.28 -12.65
N TYR A 38 -22.12 -19.40 -11.92
CA TYR A 38 -21.09 -19.66 -10.92
C TYR A 38 -19.68 -19.82 -11.51
N CYS A 39 -19.55 -20.43 -12.68
CA CYS A 39 -18.27 -20.53 -13.38
C CYS A 39 -17.86 -19.20 -13.99
N ILE A 40 -18.82 -18.41 -14.49
CA ILE A 40 -18.55 -17.05 -14.99
C ILE A 40 -18.12 -16.16 -13.81
N ASP A 41 -18.79 -16.18 -12.66
CA ASP A 41 -18.38 -15.38 -11.50
C ASP A 41 -17.07 -15.88 -10.85
N SER A 42 -16.68 -17.15 -11.05
CA SER A 42 -15.37 -17.70 -10.67
C SER A 42 -14.27 -17.33 -11.69
N LEU A 43 -14.59 -17.31 -12.99
CA LEU A 43 -13.70 -16.87 -14.07
C LEU A 43 -13.55 -15.34 -14.13
N PHE A 44 -14.58 -14.60 -13.71
CA PHE A 44 -14.61 -13.15 -13.49
C PHE A 44 -14.46 -12.79 -12.00
N GLY A 45 -14.04 -13.77 -11.19
CA GLY A 45 -13.81 -13.62 -9.77
C GLY A 45 -12.84 -12.48 -9.50
N ASN A 46 -13.41 -11.32 -9.20
CA ASN A 46 -12.74 -10.13 -8.71
C ASN A 46 -11.71 -9.48 -9.66
N MET A 47 -12.14 -9.08 -10.86
CA MET A 47 -11.34 -8.23 -11.77
C MET A 47 -11.22 -6.76 -11.33
N THR A 48 -11.55 -6.40 -10.08
CA THR A 48 -10.97 -5.17 -9.51
C THR A 48 -9.56 -5.51 -9.07
N SER A 49 -8.56 -5.04 -9.82
CA SER A 49 -7.16 -5.02 -9.40
C SER A 49 -7.06 -4.74 -7.90
N LYS A 50 -6.44 -5.66 -7.16
CA LYS A 50 -6.28 -5.53 -5.71
C LYS A 50 -5.58 -4.21 -5.41
N LYS A 51 -6.13 -3.45 -4.45
CA LYS A 51 -5.56 -2.18 -4.01
C LYS A 51 -4.14 -2.41 -3.47
N ILE A 52 -3.20 -1.58 -3.90
CA ILE A 52 -1.80 -1.63 -3.46
C ILE A 52 -1.67 -0.85 -2.15
N ILE A 53 -1.08 -1.46 -1.13
CA ILE A 53 -0.70 -0.80 0.12
C ILE A 53 0.82 -0.77 0.21
N ALA A 54 1.38 0.44 0.21
CA ALA A 54 2.81 0.65 0.40
C ALA A 54 3.15 0.63 1.90
N VAL A 55 4.13 -0.17 2.31
CA VAL A 55 4.51 -0.32 3.72
C VAL A 55 5.97 0.08 3.88
N PHE A 56 6.22 1.24 4.48
CA PHE A 56 7.56 1.68 4.87
C PHE A 56 8.07 0.87 6.07
N GLY A 57 9.38 0.72 6.17
CA GLY A 57 10.01 -0.03 7.27
C GLY A 57 9.58 -1.50 7.30
N ALA A 58 9.31 -2.10 6.13
CA ALA A 58 8.75 -3.46 6.03
C ALA A 58 9.66 -4.56 6.61
N THR A 59 10.96 -4.29 6.76
CA THR A 59 11.93 -5.21 7.40
C THR A 59 12.08 -4.97 8.91
N GLY A 60 11.49 -3.89 9.44
CA GLY A 60 11.48 -3.54 10.85
C GLY A 60 10.35 -4.21 11.64
N ALA A 61 10.27 -3.91 12.94
CA ALA A 61 9.28 -4.52 13.83
C ALA A 61 7.84 -4.14 13.46
N GLN A 62 7.56 -2.84 13.34
CA GLN A 62 6.22 -2.34 13.03
C GLN A 62 5.80 -2.63 11.59
N GLY A 63 6.54 -2.10 10.62
CA GLY A 63 6.23 -2.27 9.20
C GLY A 63 6.24 -3.74 8.77
N GLY A 64 7.13 -4.57 9.32
CA GLY A 64 7.13 -5.99 9.04
C GLY A 64 5.92 -6.74 9.63
N SER A 65 5.45 -6.34 10.81
CA SER A 65 4.19 -6.88 11.37
C SER A 65 3.01 -6.55 10.45
N VAL A 66 2.89 -5.27 10.06
CA VAL A 66 1.83 -4.78 9.16
C VAL A 66 1.87 -5.51 7.80
N ALA A 67 3.06 -5.61 7.19
CA ALA A 67 3.23 -6.27 5.91
C ALA A 67 2.80 -7.75 5.97
N ARG A 68 3.27 -8.50 6.97
CA ARG A 68 2.92 -9.93 7.13
C ARG A 68 1.42 -10.13 7.35
N ALA A 69 0.80 -9.34 8.22
CA ALA A 69 -0.64 -9.41 8.47
C ALA A 69 -1.47 -9.12 7.21
N MET A 70 -1.06 -8.12 6.41
CA MET A 70 -1.74 -7.79 5.15
C MET A 70 -1.56 -8.88 4.08
N LEU A 71 -0.37 -9.48 3.98
CA LEU A 71 -0.09 -10.59 3.08
C LEU A 71 -0.94 -11.82 3.42
N GLU A 72 -1.04 -12.16 4.70
CA GLU A 72 -1.88 -13.26 5.19
C GLU A 72 -3.36 -13.05 4.87
N GLY A 73 -3.86 -11.81 5.03
CA GLY A 73 -5.24 -11.45 4.71
C GLY A 73 -5.58 -11.48 3.21
N LYS A 74 -4.58 -11.50 2.31
CA LYS A 74 -4.71 -11.61 0.83
C LYS A 74 -5.64 -10.59 0.14
N LYS A 75 -6.15 -9.59 0.87
CA LYS A 75 -7.09 -8.57 0.38
C LYS A 75 -6.41 -7.49 -0.44
N TYR A 76 -5.14 -7.22 -0.15
CA TYR A 76 -4.35 -6.16 -0.76
C TYR A 76 -3.12 -6.72 -1.46
N VAL A 77 -2.58 -5.97 -2.42
CA VAL A 77 -1.19 -6.16 -2.87
C VAL A 77 -0.31 -5.38 -1.91
N VAL A 78 0.64 -6.06 -1.27
CA VAL A 78 1.56 -5.41 -0.34
C VAL A 78 2.82 -5.05 -1.08
N ARG A 79 3.11 -3.75 -1.12
CA ARG A 79 4.39 -3.23 -1.59
C ARG A 79 5.26 -2.92 -0.38
N ALA A 80 6.24 -3.78 -0.13
CA ALA A 80 7.17 -3.66 0.98
C ALA A 80 8.35 -2.73 0.60
N LEU A 81 8.46 -1.60 1.28
CA LEU A 81 9.51 -0.62 1.06
C LEU A 81 10.66 -0.84 2.05
N THR A 82 11.88 -0.92 1.52
CA THR A 82 13.12 -1.03 2.28
C THR A 82 14.21 -0.19 1.61
N GLN A 83 15.17 0.31 2.39
CA GLN A 83 16.34 1.02 1.85
C GLN A 83 17.26 0.06 1.08
N ASP A 84 17.38 -1.17 1.57
CA ASP A 84 18.20 -2.23 0.98
C ASP A 84 17.33 -3.45 0.68
N VAL A 85 17.22 -3.75 -0.61
CA VAL A 85 16.40 -4.83 -1.18
C VAL A 85 17.14 -6.18 -1.23
N THR A 86 18.40 -6.22 -0.78
CA THR A 86 19.27 -7.40 -0.80
C THR A 86 19.33 -8.12 0.54
N GLN A 87 18.84 -7.51 1.62
CA GLN A 87 18.89 -8.12 2.95
C GLN A 87 18.10 -9.43 3.03
N PRO A 88 18.55 -10.43 3.82
CA PRO A 88 17.87 -11.73 3.94
C PRO A 88 16.39 -11.62 4.36
N LYS A 89 16.05 -10.66 5.24
CA LYS A 89 14.66 -10.42 5.69
C LYS A 89 13.72 -10.05 4.52
N VAL A 90 14.26 -9.48 3.45
CA VAL A 90 13.51 -9.11 2.25
C VAL A 90 13.07 -10.36 1.50
N GLN A 91 13.91 -11.40 1.45
CA GLN A 91 13.56 -12.65 0.78
C GLN A 91 12.32 -13.28 1.41
N VAL A 92 12.24 -13.26 2.74
CA VAL A 92 11.05 -13.74 3.47
C VAL A 92 9.78 -13.01 3.03
N LEU A 93 9.84 -11.68 2.85
CA LEU A 93 8.68 -10.90 2.37
C LEU A 93 8.31 -11.25 0.92
N ARG A 94 9.30 -11.47 0.05
CA ARG A 94 9.06 -11.93 -1.33
C ARG A 94 8.41 -13.30 -1.37
N ASP A 95 8.89 -14.24 -0.56
CA ASP A 95 8.35 -15.59 -0.47
C ASP A 95 6.91 -15.60 0.04
N LEU A 96 6.55 -14.62 0.88
CA LEU A 96 5.17 -14.38 1.34
C LEU A 96 4.30 -13.64 0.30
N GLY A 97 4.87 -13.22 -0.84
CA GLY A 97 4.14 -12.61 -1.95
C GLY A 97 4.16 -11.07 -1.98
N ALA A 98 5.06 -10.41 -1.25
CA ALA A 98 5.20 -8.95 -1.31
C ALA A 98 5.95 -8.48 -2.58
N GLU A 99 5.49 -7.37 -3.15
CA GLU A 99 6.31 -6.58 -4.08
C GLU A 99 7.35 -5.80 -3.26
N VAL A 100 8.63 -6.16 -3.36
CA VAL A 100 9.67 -5.41 -2.67
C VAL A 100 10.23 -4.35 -3.59
N VAL A 101 10.20 -3.10 -3.14
CA VAL A 101 10.79 -1.96 -3.84
C VAL A 101 11.74 -1.18 -2.92
N LYS A 102 12.69 -0.46 -3.54
CA LYS A 102 13.51 0.50 -2.81
C LYS A 102 12.64 1.69 -2.38
N GLY A 103 12.70 2.05 -1.11
CA GLY A 103 12.03 3.22 -0.55
C GLY A 103 12.95 3.92 0.45
N ASP A 104 13.72 4.89 -0.02
CA ASP A 104 14.56 5.73 0.84
C ASP A 104 13.85 7.06 1.12
N LEU A 105 13.55 7.32 2.39
CA LEU A 105 12.86 8.53 2.84
C LEU A 105 13.70 9.80 2.64
N ASN A 106 15.02 9.67 2.41
CA ASN A 106 15.90 10.80 2.10
C ASN A 106 16.00 11.07 0.59
N ASP A 107 15.41 10.20 -0.25
CA ASP A 107 15.36 10.34 -1.71
C ASP A 107 13.90 10.46 -2.15
N LYS A 108 13.49 11.70 -2.42
CA LYS A 108 12.12 12.00 -2.87
C LYS A 108 11.72 11.21 -4.12
N ALA A 109 12.62 11.00 -5.07
CA ALA A 109 12.32 10.26 -6.29
C ALA A 109 12.08 8.77 -5.98
N SER A 110 12.82 8.21 -5.02
CA SER A 110 12.55 6.86 -4.51
C SER A 110 11.17 6.75 -3.86
N VAL A 111 10.76 7.74 -3.06
CA VAL A 111 9.42 7.79 -2.45
C VAL A 111 8.32 7.92 -3.50
N GLU A 112 8.51 8.78 -4.50
CA GLU A 112 7.58 8.95 -5.62
C GLU A 112 7.40 7.65 -6.41
N ALA A 113 8.50 6.98 -6.75
CA ALA A 113 8.46 5.71 -7.45
C ALA A 113 7.75 4.62 -6.62
N ALA A 114 8.03 4.57 -5.32
CA ALA A 114 7.47 3.55 -4.44
C ALA A 114 5.97 3.74 -4.18
N LEU A 115 5.49 4.98 -4.10
CA LEU A 115 4.06 5.29 -3.88
C LEU A 115 3.22 5.28 -5.15
N LYS A 116 3.85 5.19 -6.33
CA LYS A 116 3.14 5.22 -7.62
C LYS A 116 2.06 4.14 -7.72
N GLY A 117 0.81 4.57 -7.87
CA GLY A 117 -0.36 3.69 -7.98
C GLY A 117 -0.80 3.05 -6.65
N ALA A 118 -0.21 3.44 -5.52
CA ALA A 118 -0.64 2.97 -4.21
C ALA A 118 -2.02 3.55 -3.87
N TYR A 119 -2.89 2.69 -3.33
CA TYR A 119 -4.17 3.13 -2.78
C TYR A 119 -3.98 3.81 -1.42
N GLY A 120 -3.09 3.28 -0.60
CA GLY A 120 -2.73 3.84 0.69
C GLY A 120 -1.34 3.41 1.14
N ALA A 121 -0.88 3.98 2.25
CA ALA A 121 0.43 3.69 2.79
C ALA A 121 0.41 3.51 4.32
N PHE A 122 1.28 2.65 4.84
CA PHE A 122 1.71 2.64 6.23
C PHE A 122 3.11 3.26 6.32
N LEU A 123 3.24 4.36 7.05
CA LEU A 123 4.50 5.07 7.24
C LEU A 123 4.97 4.90 8.69
N VAL A 124 6.22 4.47 8.83
CA VAL A 124 6.97 4.54 10.09
C VAL A 124 8.33 5.16 9.79
N THR A 125 8.73 6.13 10.61
CA THR A 125 10.05 6.78 10.58
C THR A 125 10.85 6.36 11.80
N ASN A 126 12.18 6.29 11.65
CA ASN A 126 13.08 5.85 12.72
C ASN A 126 14.08 6.94 13.09
N THR A 127 13.76 7.72 14.13
CA THR A 127 14.63 8.77 14.66
C THR A 127 16.01 8.24 15.10
N TRP A 128 16.09 6.97 15.53
CA TRP A 128 17.32 6.37 16.06
C TRP A 128 18.40 6.16 14.99
N ASP A 129 18.05 6.16 13.70
CA ASP A 129 19.04 5.99 12.63
C ASP A 129 19.89 7.25 12.41
N HIS A 130 19.43 8.41 12.89
CA HIS A 130 20.11 9.68 12.64
C HIS A 130 20.12 10.66 13.83
N PHE A 131 19.43 10.34 14.93
CA PHE A 131 19.37 11.15 16.16
C PHE A 131 19.03 12.63 15.90
N SER A 132 18.19 12.90 14.91
CA SER A 132 17.85 14.27 14.50
C SER A 132 16.36 14.40 14.25
N LYS A 133 15.70 15.26 15.02
CA LYS A 133 14.28 15.58 14.85
C LYS A 133 14.00 16.15 13.46
N GLU A 134 14.85 17.08 13.01
CA GLU A 134 14.69 17.82 11.76
C GLU A 134 14.71 16.89 10.56
N LYS A 135 15.59 15.88 10.58
CA LYS A 135 15.67 14.90 9.51
C LYS A 135 14.44 14.00 9.46
N GLU A 136 13.92 13.58 10.61
CA GLU A 136 12.67 12.81 10.67
C GLU A 136 11.48 13.64 10.18
N VAL A 137 11.41 14.91 10.56
CA VAL A 137 10.39 15.83 10.06
C VAL A 137 10.47 15.97 8.54
N CYS A 138 11.67 16.16 7.97
CA CYS A 138 11.86 16.20 6.53
C CYS A 138 11.37 14.90 5.84
N GLN A 139 11.71 13.74 6.38
CA GLN A 139 11.27 12.45 5.84
C GLN A 139 9.73 12.32 5.85
N GLY A 140 9.10 12.65 6.97
CA GLY A 140 7.65 12.62 7.09
C GLY A 140 6.95 13.58 6.12
N LYS A 141 7.46 14.81 6.00
CA LYS A 141 6.93 15.81 5.06
C LYS A 141 7.07 15.39 3.60
N VAL A 142 8.19 14.79 3.21
CA VAL A 142 8.37 14.23 1.86
C VAL A 142 7.29 13.21 1.53
N VAL A 143 6.98 12.29 2.46
CA VAL A 143 5.92 11.30 2.24
C VAL A 143 4.54 11.96 2.20
N ALA A 144 4.29 12.95 3.05
CA ALA A 144 3.03 13.69 3.04
C ALA A 144 2.79 14.41 1.69
N ASP A 145 3.81 15.10 1.18
CA ASP A 145 3.74 15.82 -0.09
C ASP A 145 3.53 14.85 -1.27
N VAL A 146 4.25 13.73 -1.29
CA VAL A 146 4.12 12.71 -2.35
C VAL A 146 2.76 12.00 -2.25
N ALA A 147 2.30 11.68 -1.05
CA ALA A 147 0.98 11.07 -0.85
C ALA A 147 -0.13 11.98 -1.38
N LYS A 148 -0.02 13.29 -1.12
CA LYS A 148 -0.93 14.30 -1.67
C LYS A 148 -0.85 14.39 -3.18
N SER A 149 0.34 14.53 -3.75
CA SER A 149 0.52 14.72 -5.20
C SER A 149 0.06 13.52 -6.01
N GLN A 150 0.17 12.31 -5.46
CA GLN A 150 -0.27 11.08 -6.10
C GLN A 150 -1.71 10.67 -5.75
N GLY A 151 -2.39 11.46 -4.90
CA GLY A 151 -3.80 11.25 -4.57
C GLY A 151 -4.07 9.96 -3.81
N LEU A 152 -3.16 9.55 -2.91
CA LEU A 152 -3.36 8.42 -2.01
C LEU A 152 -4.67 8.61 -1.23
N LYS A 153 -5.42 7.52 -1.06
CA LYS A 153 -6.73 7.55 -0.40
C LYS A 153 -6.63 7.58 1.11
N HIS A 154 -5.57 7.02 1.68
CA HIS A 154 -5.31 7.06 3.11
C HIS A 154 -3.86 6.76 3.45
N VAL A 155 -3.33 7.43 4.47
CA VAL A 155 -2.04 7.11 5.09
C VAL A 155 -2.28 6.74 6.56
N VAL A 156 -1.70 5.61 7.00
CA VAL A 156 -1.57 5.30 8.42
C VAL A 156 -0.14 5.67 8.81
N TYR A 157 0.00 6.63 9.71
CA TYR A 157 1.31 7.09 10.19
C TYR A 157 1.55 6.58 11.61
N SER A 158 2.69 5.95 11.86
CA SER A 158 3.14 5.68 13.23
C SER A 158 3.73 6.96 13.81
N GLY A 159 2.84 7.76 14.39
CA GLY A 159 3.14 9.06 14.96
C GLY A 159 3.27 9.00 16.48
N LEU A 160 3.52 10.16 17.07
CA LEU A 160 3.59 10.41 18.51
C LEU A 160 3.27 11.88 18.74
N GLU A 161 2.92 12.26 19.96
CA GLU A 161 2.48 13.60 20.28
C GLU A 161 3.60 14.65 20.18
N ASN A 162 3.24 15.89 19.82
CA ASN A 162 4.13 17.04 19.96
C ASN A 162 4.19 17.50 21.43
N VAL A 163 4.98 16.81 22.25
CA VAL A 163 5.14 17.07 23.70
C VAL A 163 5.53 18.52 23.97
N LYS A 164 6.46 19.07 23.19
CA LYS A 164 6.90 20.46 23.31
C LYS A 164 5.76 21.44 23.12
N ARG A 165 4.92 21.23 22.09
CA ARG A 165 3.74 22.06 21.87
C ARG A 165 2.70 21.87 22.96
N LEU A 166 2.36 20.63 23.30
CA LEU A 166 1.32 20.31 24.29
C LEU A 166 1.65 20.83 25.69
N THR A 167 2.94 20.92 26.03
CA THR A 167 3.40 21.38 27.34
C THR A 167 3.80 22.85 27.37
N ASN A 168 3.55 23.61 26.29
CA ASN A 168 3.98 25.01 26.12
C ASN A 168 5.49 25.20 26.36
N GLY A 169 6.30 24.27 25.84
CA GLY A 169 7.77 24.31 25.90
C GLY A 169 8.37 23.87 27.23
N LYS A 170 7.58 23.35 28.18
CA LYS A 170 8.10 22.87 29.48
C LYS A 170 8.89 21.58 29.36
N LEU A 171 8.50 20.70 28.43
CA LEU A 171 9.17 19.43 28.15
C LEU A 171 9.54 19.38 26.67
N GLU A 172 10.64 18.70 26.34
CA GLU A 172 11.05 18.43 24.97
C GLU A 172 11.48 16.96 24.89
N VAL A 173 10.89 16.24 23.93
CA VAL A 173 11.13 14.82 23.70
C VAL A 173 11.29 14.64 22.19
N LEU A 174 12.52 14.79 21.70
CA LEU A 174 12.79 14.95 20.26
C LEU A 174 12.19 13.86 19.36
N HIS A 175 12.18 12.60 19.82
CA HIS A 175 11.64 11.46 19.08
C HIS A 175 10.10 11.37 19.10
N PHE A 176 9.44 12.14 19.97
CA PHE A 176 7.99 12.37 19.97
C PHE A 176 7.67 13.63 19.15
N ASP A 177 8.34 14.73 19.46
CA ASP A 177 8.05 16.06 18.90
C ASP A 177 8.13 16.08 17.38
N GLY A 178 9.15 15.43 16.79
CA GLY A 178 9.29 15.35 15.34
C GLY A 178 8.12 14.63 14.67
N LYS A 179 7.59 13.57 15.29
CA LYS A 179 6.43 12.85 14.77
C LYS A 179 5.15 13.68 14.90
N GLY A 180 4.98 14.39 16.01
CA GLY A 180 3.85 15.29 16.19
C GLY A 180 3.85 16.45 15.18
N GLU A 181 5.02 17.01 14.87
CA GLU A 181 5.17 18.01 13.78
C GLU A 181 4.79 17.43 12.40
N VAL A 182 5.09 16.15 12.15
CA VAL A 182 4.69 15.45 10.91
C VAL A 182 3.19 15.21 10.87
N GLU A 183 2.57 14.76 11.97
CA GLU A 183 1.12 14.57 12.07
C GLU A 183 0.36 15.86 11.73
N GLU A 184 0.75 16.95 12.39
CA GLU A 184 0.19 18.29 12.17
C GLU A 184 0.36 18.71 10.70
N TYR A 185 1.50 18.38 10.09
CA TYR A 185 1.74 18.69 8.69
C TYR A 185 0.81 17.93 7.76
N PHE A 186 0.65 16.61 7.93
CA PHE A 186 -0.29 15.79 7.14
C PHE A 186 -1.71 16.38 7.16
N TRP A 187 -2.19 16.78 8.34
CA TRP A 187 -3.50 17.43 8.49
C TRP A 187 -3.54 18.81 7.83
N SER A 188 -2.50 19.62 8.00
CA SER A 188 -2.44 20.99 7.45
C SER A 188 -2.52 21.01 5.92
N ILE A 189 -1.99 19.98 5.24
CA ILE A 189 -2.03 19.88 3.78
C ILE A 189 -3.24 19.07 3.27
N GLY A 190 -4.10 18.58 4.16
CA GLY A 190 -5.35 17.89 3.80
C GLY A 190 -5.17 16.48 3.25
N VAL A 191 -4.11 15.77 3.64
CA VAL A 191 -3.95 14.34 3.31
C VAL A 191 -4.79 13.51 4.28
N PRO A 192 -5.65 12.57 3.80
CA PRO A 192 -6.37 11.66 4.67
C PRO A 192 -5.38 10.78 5.43
N MET A 193 -5.24 11.01 6.73
CA MET A 193 -4.24 10.36 7.56
C MET A 193 -4.82 9.98 8.93
N THR A 194 -4.47 8.79 9.41
CA THR A 194 -4.71 8.35 10.79
C THR A 194 -3.37 8.07 11.45
N SER A 195 -3.15 8.67 12.63
CA SER A 195 -1.97 8.36 13.45
C SER A 195 -2.26 7.17 14.38
N VAL A 196 -1.26 6.32 14.60
CA VAL A 196 -1.29 5.14 15.49
C VAL A 196 -0.05 5.02 16.35
#